data_AF-A0A9W6HH05-F1
#
_entry.id   AF-A0A9W6HH05-F1
#
_cell.length_a   1.000
_cell.length_b   1.000
_cell.length_c   1.000
_cell.angle_alpha   90.00
_cell.angle_beta   90.00
_cell.angle_gamma   90.00
#
_symmetry.space_group_name_H-M   'P 1'
#
loop_
_entity.id
_entity.type
_entity.pdbx_description
1 polymer ?
#
loop_
_entity_poly.entity_id
_entity_poly.type
_entity_poly.pdbx_seq_one_letter_code
_entity_poly.pdbx_strand_id
1 'polypeptide(L)'
;MSDPNDPFADFEPYEPPQKPERAKREKREKPERQPRPPREPRTKAAPVMADWPDEPREPRAPRDGEGGDRRTLVILSTIAAALVVAVIVVLVIYLTQSQQQEPAADPVPTAPATQAIPQQTGAPQAPSPSETAEAATSGLSVTADGFTITDAAGATVFTHAWADDAGPAIAALTELFGQAPTEDFQNGDAENYAYSIYVWEGFRLYDVFLNESNRPRSEVPAPTYVSFDSDIDVPVTDDFGVELDMSADEVAALGPDSGQGGAFVFGSDRNTFYQDGQRRFGASVTVEGTRVSVTYTFRAGR
;
A
#
# COMPACT_ATOMS: atom_id res chain seq x y z
N MET A 1 -30.85 -57.73 23.89
CA MET A 1 -30.86 -58.41 22.57
C MET A 1 -30.46 -57.36 21.56
N SER A 2 -29.22 -57.43 21.07
CA SER A 2 -28.65 -56.45 20.13
C SER A 2 -29.06 -56.82 18.70
N ASP A 3 -29.28 -55.79 17.87
CA ASP A 3 -29.73 -55.91 16.48
C ASP A 3 -28.63 -56.57 15.61
N PRO A 4 -28.92 -57.67 14.89
CA PRO A 4 -27.94 -58.37 14.06
C PRO A 4 -27.51 -57.62 12.78
N ASN A 5 -28.07 -56.44 12.50
CA ASN A 5 -27.72 -55.61 11.33
C ASN A 5 -27.12 -54.25 11.69
N ASP A 6 -26.57 -54.06 12.90
CA ASP A 6 -25.86 -52.84 13.26
C ASP A 6 -24.45 -52.84 12.60
N PRO A 7 -24.19 -51.98 11.59
CA PRO A 7 -22.89 -51.92 10.91
C PRO A 7 -21.77 -51.35 11.79
N PHE A 8 -22.08 -50.95 13.02
CA PHE A 8 -21.11 -50.44 14.01
C PHE A 8 -20.84 -51.42 15.15
N ALA A 9 -21.41 -52.64 15.11
CA ALA A 9 -21.15 -53.66 16.13
C ALA A 9 -19.68 -54.16 16.16
N ASP A 10 -18.96 -54.01 15.04
CA ASP A 10 -17.55 -54.40 14.88
C ASP A 10 -16.57 -53.22 15.07
N PHE A 11 -17.05 -52.04 15.48
CA PHE A 11 -16.16 -50.93 15.77
C PHE A 11 -15.54 -51.10 17.16
N GLU A 12 -14.39 -51.78 17.20
CA GLU A 12 -13.54 -51.75 18.38
C GLU A 12 -13.27 -50.29 18.77
N PRO A 13 -13.39 -49.93 20.07
CA PRO A 13 -13.07 -48.58 20.49
C PRO A 13 -11.61 -48.28 20.13
N TYR A 14 -11.40 -47.27 19.29
CA TYR A 14 -10.08 -46.79 18.93
C TYR A 14 -9.30 -46.43 20.19
N GLU A 15 -8.34 -47.27 20.58
CA GLU A 15 -7.32 -46.89 21.54
C GLU A 15 -6.34 -45.95 20.82
N PRO A 16 -6.30 -44.65 21.19
CA PRO A 16 -5.30 -43.77 20.62
C PRO A 16 -3.90 -44.32 20.97
N PRO A 17 -2.93 -44.30 20.02
CA PRO A 17 -1.59 -44.74 20.31
C PRO A 17 -1.06 -43.96 21.53
N GLN A 18 -0.51 -44.68 22.52
CA GLN A 18 0.07 -44.06 23.69
C GLN A 18 1.10 -43.04 23.23
N LYS A 19 0.88 -41.76 23.59
CA LYS A 19 1.86 -40.70 23.39
C LYS A 19 3.20 -41.20 23.93
N PRO A 20 4.31 -41.10 23.18
CA PRO A 20 5.60 -41.44 23.74
C PRO A 20 5.78 -40.61 25.00
N GLU A 21 6.01 -41.31 26.11
CA GLU A 21 6.29 -40.72 27.40
C GLU A 21 7.42 -39.72 27.18
N ARG A 22 7.13 -38.44 27.44
CA ARG A 22 8.15 -37.37 27.37
C ARG A 22 9.26 -37.83 28.30
N ALA A 23 10.38 -38.27 27.73
CA ALA A 23 11.60 -38.48 28.47
C ALA A 23 11.79 -37.24 29.34
N LYS A 24 11.82 -37.44 30.66
CA LYS A 24 12.11 -36.39 31.63
C LYS A 24 13.36 -35.69 31.13
N ARG A 25 13.17 -34.47 30.66
CA ARG A 25 14.26 -33.58 30.28
C ARG A 25 15.10 -33.40 31.54
N GLU A 26 16.22 -34.12 31.62
CA GLU A 26 17.26 -33.80 32.58
C GLU A 26 17.50 -32.29 32.49
N LYS A 27 17.48 -31.66 33.66
CA LYS A 27 17.81 -30.25 33.83
C LYS A 27 19.14 -30.00 33.13
N ARG A 28 19.10 -29.38 31.95
CA ARG A 28 20.23 -28.60 31.48
C ARG A 28 20.42 -27.47 32.47
N GLU A 29 21.37 -27.64 33.38
CA GLU A 29 21.96 -26.52 34.10
C GLU A 29 22.51 -25.53 33.07
N LYS A 30 22.04 -24.28 33.18
CA LYS A 30 22.65 -23.12 32.53
C LYS A 30 23.20 -22.25 33.67
N PRO A 31 24.22 -21.44 33.40
CA PRO A 31 25.61 -21.63 33.80
C PRO A 31 25.99 -20.78 35.02
N GLU A 32 26.95 -21.23 35.82
CA GLU A 32 27.59 -20.35 36.80
C GLU A 32 28.30 -19.20 36.08
N ARG A 33 27.83 -17.98 36.38
CA ARG A 33 28.47 -16.74 35.98
C ARG A 33 29.82 -16.65 36.67
N GLN A 34 30.91 -16.74 35.92
CA GLN A 34 32.22 -16.31 36.44
C GLN A 34 32.17 -14.80 36.73
N PRO A 35 32.60 -14.35 37.92
CA PRO A 35 32.65 -12.94 38.25
C PRO A 35 33.69 -12.23 37.38
N ARG A 36 33.27 -11.17 36.69
CA ARG A 36 34.17 -10.27 35.95
C ARG A 36 35.14 -9.61 36.95
N PRO A 37 36.45 -9.51 36.64
CA PRO A 37 37.38 -8.77 37.48
C PRO A 37 37.05 -7.26 37.47
N PRO A 38 37.32 -6.55 38.57
CA PRO A 38 36.98 -5.13 38.72
C PRO A 38 37.83 -4.27 37.77
N ARG A 39 37.16 -3.33 37.07
CA ARG A 39 37.83 -2.28 36.29
C ARG A 39 38.47 -1.25 37.23
N GLU A 40 39.76 -1.04 37.07
CA GLU A 40 40.51 0.05 37.70
C GLU A 40 40.05 1.43 37.17
N PRO A 41 40.10 2.51 37.96
CA PRO A 41 39.65 3.83 37.52
C PRO A 41 40.79 4.77 37.12
N ARG A 42 40.42 5.74 36.27
CA ARG A 42 41.12 6.98 35.84
C ARG A 42 42.03 6.79 34.62
N THR A 43 42.14 7.73 33.68
CA THR A 43 42.24 9.19 33.83
C THR A 43 41.86 9.92 32.52
N LYS A 44 41.41 11.18 32.64
CA LYS A 44 41.14 12.11 31.53
C LYS A 44 42.44 12.51 30.79
N ALA A 45 42.37 12.65 29.46
CA ALA A 45 42.89 13.76 28.63
C ALA A 45 43.29 13.29 27.21
N ALA A 46 42.81 13.99 26.16
CA ALA A 46 43.36 14.01 24.79
C ALA A 46 44.55 15.01 24.73
N PRO A 47 45.44 15.06 23.68
CA PRO A 47 45.07 15.48 22.31
C PRO A 47 45.91 14.93 21.11
N VAL A 48 45.36 15.14 19.90
CA VAL A 48 45.92 15.40 18.54
C VAL A 48 47.41 15.13 18.24
N MET A 49 47.69 14.35 17.17
CA MET A 49 48.67 14.56 16.07
C MET A 49 48.46 13.43 15.02
N ALA A 50 48.09 13.70 13.76
CA ALA A 50 48.93 14.03 12.59
C ALA A 50 49.56 12.81 11.87
N ASP A 51 49.14 12.62 10.61
CA ASP A 51 49.87 12.07 9.45
C ASP A 51 50.01 10.53 9.25
N TRP A 52 49.30 9.96 8.24
CA TRP A 52 49.77 9.01 7.18
C TRP A 52 48.61 8.67 6.20
N PRO A 53 48.85 8.41 4.89
CA PRO A 53 47.91 8.48 3.78
C PRO A 53 47.33 7.13 3.30
N ASP A 54 46.35 7.22 2.37
CA ASP A 54 45.59 6.13 1.73
C ASP A 54 46.43 4.98 1.12
N GLU A 55 45.96 3.73 1.31
CA GLU A 55 46.31 2.58 0.47
C GLU A 55 45.06 2.06 -0.30
N PRO A 56 45.14 1.85 -1.63
CA PRO A 56 44.04 1.34 -2.44
C PRO A 56 43.93 -0.19 -2.33
N ARG A 57 42.72 -0.71 -2.05
CA ARG A 57 42.43 -2.15 -2.08
C ARG A 57 42.07 -2.61 -3.50
N GLU A 58 42.79 -3.61 -4.00
CA GLU A 58 42.56 -4.24 -5.32
C GLU A 58 41.23 -5.03 -5.40
N PRO A 59 40.63 -5.16 -6.61
CA PRO A 59 39.39 -5.90 -6.83
C PRO A 59 39.63 -7.41 -6.99
N ARG A 60 38.82 -8.23 -6.33
CA ARG A 60 38.82 -9.71 -6.51
C ARG A 60 38.02 -10.12 -7.75
N ALA A 61 38.59 -11.02 -8.54
CA ALA A 61 37.98 -11.64 -9.73
C ALA A 61 36.88 -12.68 -9.37
N PRO A 62 35.92 -12.94 -10.28
CA PRO A 62 34.82 -13.87 -10.04
C PRO A 62 35.24 -15.33 -10.27
N ARG A 63 34.52 -16.26 -9.62
CA ARG A 63 34.68 -17.71 -9.81
C ARG A 63 33.35 -18.30 -10.26
N ASP A 64 33.36 -18.89 -11.46
CA ASP A 64 32.25 -19.56 -12.11
C ASP A 64 31.88 -20.87 -11.41
N GLY A 65 30.59 -21.20 -11.39
CA GLY A 65 30.02 -22.37 -10.72
C GLY A 65 28.55 -22.60 -11.11
N GLU A 66 28.37 -23.16 -12.31
CA GLU A 66 27.16 -23.52 -13.03
C GLU A 66 26.20 -24.47 -12.28
N GLY A 67 24.90 -24.13 -12.23
CA GLY A 67 23.86 -24.95 -11.62
C GLY A 67 22.41 -24.49 -11.84
N GLY A 68 22.15 -23.71 -12.91
CA GLY A 68 20.91 -22.93 -13.05
C GLY A 68 19.84 -23.45 -14.02
N ASP A 69 20.13 -24.35 -14.96
CA ASP A 69 19.30 -24.38 -16.19
C ASP A 69 18.07 -25.30 -16.22
N ARG A 70 17.87 -26.18 -15.24
CA ARG A 70 16.71 -27.11 -15.27
C ARG A 70 15.46 -26.60 -14.56
N ARG A 71 15.60 -25.66 -13.62
CA ARG A 71 14.45 -25.07 -12.90
C ARG A 71 13.84 -23.90 -13.66
N THR A 72 14.66 -23.12 -14.35
CA THR A 72 14.26 -21.97 -15.15
C THR A 72 13.37 -22.37 -16.33
N LEU A 73 13.66 -23.51 -16.98
CA LEU A 73 12.83 -24.01 -18.09
C LEU A 73 11.46 -24.55 -17.65
N VAL A 74 11.35 -25.10 -16.43
CA VAL A 74 10.06 -25.57 -15.90
C VAL A 74 9.19 -24.38 -15.49
N ILE A 75 9.76 -23.37 -14.84
CA ILE A 75 9.06 -22.14 -14.41
C ILE A 75 8.55 -21.33 -15.62
N LEU A 76 9.33 -21.24 -16.70
CA LEU A 76 8.90 -20.55 -17.93
C LEU A 76 7.74 -21.27 -18.64
N SER A 77 7.66 -22.60 -18.55
CA SER A 77 6.59 -23.38 -19.20
C SER A 77 5.21 -23.18 -18.53
N THR A 78 5.17 -22.94 -17.22
CA THR A 78 3.93 -22.68 -16.46
C THR A 78 3.38 -21.28 -16.73
N ILE A 79 4.25 -20.29 -16.92
CA ILE A 79 3.87 -18.89 -17.21
C ILE A 79 3.20 -18.77 -18.59
N ALA A 80 3.69 -19.52 -19.58
CA ALA A 80 3.10 -19.53 -20.92
C ALA A 80 1.69 -20.15 -20.94
N ALA A 81 1.44 -21.20 -20.15
CA ALA A 81 0.11 -21.82 -20.06
C ALA A 81 -0.92 -20.94 -19.33
N ALA A 82 -0.49 -20.19 -18.30
CA ALA A 82 -1.37 -19.27 -17.58
C ALA A 82 -1.78 -18.06 -18.44
N LEU A 83 -0.87 -17.52 -19.25
CA LEU A 83 -1.17 -16.40 -20.15
C LEU A 83 -2.22 -16.75 -21.22
N VAL A 84 -2.19 -17.97 -21.76
CA VAL A 84 -3.21 -18.42 -22.73
C VAL A 84 -4.59 -18.51 -22.09
N VAL A 85 -4.69 -18.99 -20.84
CA VAL A 85 -5.96 -19.06 -20.11
C VAL A 85 -6.51 -17.66 -19.82
N ALA A 86 -5.65 -16.72 -19.40
CA ALA A 86 -6.05 -15.33 -19.16
C ALA A 86 -6.60 -14.65 -20.43
N VAL A 87 -5.94 -14.85 -21.58
CA VAL A 87 -6.40 -14.31 -22.87
C VAL A 87 -7.76 -14.89 -23.27
N ILE A 88 -7.99 -16.19 -23.06
CA ILE A 88 -9.29 -16.82 -23.37
C ILE A 88 -10.40 -16.26 -22.48
N VAL A 89 -10.15 -16.06 -21.19
CA VAL A 89 -11.14 -15.49 -20.25
C VAL A 89 -11.52 -14.06 -20.65
N VAL A 90 -10.54 -13.22 -21.00
CA VAL A 90 -10.80 -11.85 -21.48
C VAL A 90 -11.58 -11.85 -22.79
N LEU A 91 -11.25 -12.75 -23.73
CA LEU A 91 -11.97 -12.85 -25.01
C LEU A 91 -13.43 -13.31 -24.81
N VAL A 92 -13.69 -14.22 -23.88
CA VAL A 92 -15.04 -14.68 -23.55
C VAL A 92 -15.86 -13.55 -22.94
N ILE A 93 -15.30 -12.78 -21.99
CA ILE A 93 -15.98 -11.63 -21.37
C ILE A 93 -16.31 -10.55 -22.41
N TYR A 94 -15.36 -10.26 -23.32
CA TYR A 94 -15.56 -9.28 -24.38
C TYR A 94 -16.66 -9.70 -25.37
N LEU A 95 -16.70 -10.99 -25.74
CA LEU A 95 -17.72 -11.53 -26.65
C LEU A 95 -19.11 -11.63 -26.00
N THR A 96 -19.21 -11.90 -24.70
CA THR A 96 -20.51 -11.90 -23.99
C THR A 96 -21.04 -10.49 -23.72
N GLN A 97 -20.19 -9.50 -23.47
CA GLN A 97 -20.64 -8.10 -23.33
C GLN A 97 -21.16 -7.52 -24.65
N SER A 98 -20.60 -7.93 -25.79
CA SER A 98 -20.99 -7.41 -27.11
C SER A 98 -22.38 -7.87 -27.58
N GLN A 99 -22.95 -8.92 -26.97
CA GLN A 99 -24.24 -9.49 -27.38
C GLN A 99 -25.45 -8.85 -26.67
N GLN A 100 -25.24 -7.92 -25.72
CA GLN A 100 -26.30 -7.40 -24.86
C GLN A 100 -26.75 -5.96 -25.21
N GLN A 101 -26.50 -5.52 -26.45
CA GLN A 101 -27.01 -4.24 -26.96
C GLN A 101 -28.20 -4.48 -27.90
N GLU A 102 -29.39 -4.59 -27.30
CA GLU A 102 -30.65 -4.57 -28.05
C GLU A 102 -30.95 -3.13 -28.51
N PRO A 103 -31.30 -2.87 -29.79
CA PRO A 103 -31.52 -1.51 -30.28
C PRO A 103 -32.90 -1.00 -29.85
N ALA A 104 -32.93 0.06 -29.03
CA ALA A 104 -34.14 0.86 -28.83
C ALA A 104 -34.32 1.85 -29.99
N ALA A 105 -35.56 1.93 -30.48
CA ALA A 105 -35.98 2.53 -31.74
C ALA A 105 -35.78 4.05 -31.90
N ASP A 106 -35.70 4.46 -33.18
CA ASP A 106 -35.61 5.84 -33.68
C ASP A 106 -36.74 6.79 -33.21
N PRO A 107 -36.46 8.10 -33.04
CA PRO A 107 -37.52 9.11 -32.89
C PRO A 107 -38.14 9.47 -34.25
N VAL A 108 -39.48 9.55 -34.29
CA VAL A 108 -40.26 10.01 -35.44
C VAL A 108 -40.06 11.52 -35.66
N PRO A 109 -39.80 11.99 -36.91
CA PRO A 109 -39.70 13.42 -37.19
C PRO A 109 -41.10 14.02 -37.39
N THR A 110 -41.42 15.12 -36.70
CA THR A 110 -42.51 16.00 -37.14
C THR A 110 -42.16 17.46 -36.84
N ALA A 111 -41.85 18.19 -37.91
CA ALA A 111 -42.05 19.63 -38.05
C ALA A 111 -42.82 19.84 -39.38
N PRO A 112 -43.45 21.00 -39.69
CA PRO A 112 -43.36 22.28 -38.99
C PRO A 112 -44.72 23.01 -38.79
N ALA A 113 -44.73 24.08 -37.99
CA ALA A 113 -45.67 25.19 -38.19
C ALA A 113 -45.01 26.52 -37.81
N THR A 114 -44.77 27.34 -38.83
CA THR A 114 -44.37 28.74 -38.77
C THR A 114 -45.52 29.59 -38.20
N GLN A 115 -45.23 30.57 -37.32
CA GLN A 115 -45.57 31.98 -37.52
C GLN A 115 -45.22 32.93 -36.37
N ALA A 116 -44.73 34.10 -36.79
CA ALA A 116 -44.84 35.45 -36.22
C ALA A 116 -44.02 35.83 -34.97
N ILE A 117 -42.98 36.62 -35.27
CA ILE A 117 -42.22 37.49 -34.36
C ILE A 117 -43.07 38.75 -34.07
N PRO A 118 -42.98 39.30 -32.85
CA PRO A 118 -42.68 40.73 -32.74
C PRO A 118 -41.42 40.98 -31.91
N GLN A 119 -40.56 41.84 -32.43
CA GLN A 119 -39.39 42.40 -31.76
C GLN A 119 -39.79 43.12 -30.48
N GLN A 120 -39.10 42.82 -29.38
CA GLN A 120 -38.83 43.82 -28.34
C GLN A 120 -37.34 43.82 -28.01
N THR A 121 -36.83 45.05 -28.04
CA THR A 121 -35.46 45.49 -27.89
C THR A 121 -35.01 45.31 -26.44
N GLY A 122 -34.14 44.32 -26.19
CA GLY A 122 -33.33 44.22 -24.98
C GLY A 122 -31.86 44.36 -25.38
N ALA A 123 -31.12 45.20 -24.67
CA ALA A 123 -29.70 45.50 -24.91
C ALA A 123 -28.83 44.22 -25.00
N PRO A 124 -27.72 44.21 -25.76
CA PRO A 124 -26.79 43.09 -25.73
C PRO A 124 -26.18 43.01 -24.32
N GLN A 125 -26.65 42.06 -23.51
CA GLN A 125 -25.90 41.63 -22.35
C GLN A 125 -24.66 40.91 -22.88
N ALA A 126 -23.50 41.53 -22.66
CA ALA A 126 -22.23 40.86 -22.88
C ALA A 126 -22.27 39.49 -22.19
N PRO A 127 -21.82 38.40 -22.84
CA PRO A 127 -21.71 37.13 -22.15
C PRO A 127 -20.81 37.36 -20.93
N SER A 128 -21.36 37.07 -19.75
CA SER A 128 -20.54 36.93 -18.54
C SER A 128 -19.41 35.96 -18.90
N PRO A 129 -18.15 36.22 -18.54
CA PRO A 129 -17.11 35.23 -18.72
C PRO A 129 -17.58 33.98 -17.99
N SER A 130 -17.90 32.93 -18.75
CA SER A 130 -17.93 31.59 -18.18
C SER A 130 -16.54 31.41 -17.59
N GLU A 131 -16.45 31.29 -16.27
CA GLU A 131 -15.32 30.58 -15.68
C GLU A 131 -15.23 29.28 -16.46
N THR A 132 -14.17 29.16 -17.25
CA THR A 132 -13.81 27.88 -17.84
C THR A 132 -13.63 26.96 -16.64
N ALA A 133 -14.65 26.15 -16.36
CA ALA A 133 -14.52 25.09 -15.39
C ALA A 133 -13.29 24.29 -15.81
N GLU A 134 -12.27 24.32 -14.96
CA GLU A 134 -11.07 23.54 -15.15
C GLU A 134 -11.51 22.10 -15.43
N ALA A 135 -11.01 21.51 -16.52
CA ALA A 135 -11.43 20.18 -16.91
C ALA A 135 -11.11 19.25 -15.75
N ALA A 136 -12.15 18.71 -15.10
CA ALA A 136 -11.96 17.83 -13.97
C ALA A 136 -11.11 16.64 -14.42
N THR A 137 -10.01 16.44 -13.72
CA THR A 137 -9.08 15.34 -13.93
C THR A 137 -9.37 14.24 -12.92
N SER A 138 -9.07 13.00 -13.27
CA SER A 138 -9.12 11.91 -12.29
C SER A 138 -8.15 12.23 -11.15
N GLY A 139 -8.52 11.87 -9.92
CA GLY A 139 -7.80 12.29 -8.72
C GLY A 139 -7.82 11.22 -7.64
N LEU A 140 -6.95 11.41 -6.66
CA LEU A 140 -6.80 10.56 -5.49
C LEU A 140 -7.22 11.34 -4.24
N SER A 141 -8.10 10.80 -3.41
CA SER A 141 -8.37 11.34 -2.07
C SER A 141 -7.87 10.36 -1.02
N VAL A 142 -7.04 10.85 -0.09
CA VAL A 142 -6.47 10.03 0.99
C VAL A 142 -7.07 10.49 2.31
N THR A 143 -7.56 9.53 3.09
CA THR A 143 -8.30 9.76 4.34
C THR A 143 -7.79 8.90 5.47
N ALA A 144 -8.36 9.08 6.67
CA ALA A 144 -8.07 8.22 7.82
C ALA A 144 -8.20 6.72 7.52
N ASP A 145 -9.19 6.34 6.71
CA ASP A 145 -9.64 4.95 6.57
C ASP A 145 -9.03 4.24 5.34
N GLY A 146 -8.43 5.00 4.43
CA GLY A 146 -7.98 4.49 3.14
C GLY A 146 -7.79 5.59 2.10
N PHE A 147 -7.81 5.20 0.83
CA PHE A 147 -7.87 6.15 -0.27
C PHE A 147 -9.00 5.80 -1.26
N THR A 148 -9.44 6.81 -1.99
CA THR A 148 -10.40 6.67 -3.08
C THR A 148 -9.84 7.29 -4.35
N ILE A 149 -10.22 6.71 -5.49
CA ILE A 149 -9.91 7.25 -6.81
C ILE A 149 -11.22 7.75 -7.40
N THR A 150 -11.22 8.99 -7.88
CA THR A 150 -12.34 9.58 -8.61
C THR A 150 -11.98 9.77 -10.07
N ASP A 151 -12.96 9.61 -10.95
CA ASP A 151 -12.80 9.93 -12.36
C ASP A 151 -12.90 11.45 -12.62
N ALA A 152 -12.70 11.83 -13.88
CA ALA A 152 -12.86 13.18 -14.39
C ALA A 152 -14.29 13.76 -14.23
N ALA A 153 -15.30 12.95 -13.91
CA ALA A 153 -16.65 13.42 -13.61
C ALA A 153 -16.87 13.61 -12.09
N GLY A 154 -15.86 13.32 -11.27
CA GLY A 154 -15.93 13.34 -9.81
C GLY A 154 -16.59 12.10 -9.21
N ALA A 155 -16.88 11.05 -9.99
CA ALA A 155 -17.46 9.82 -9.49
C ALA A 155 -16.37 8.92 -8.91
N THR A 156 -16.63 8.33 -7.74
CA THR A 156 -15.72 7.33 -7.15
C THR A 156 -15.71 6.06 -7.99
N VAL A 157 -14.55 5.71 -8.52
CA VAL A 157 -14.35 4.49 -9.33
C VAL A 157 -13.69 3.37 -8.53
N PHE A 158 -12.95 3.72 -7.47
CA PHE A 158 -12.27 2.74 -6.64
C PHE A 158 -12.09 3.24 -5.20
N THR A 159 -12.14 2.32 -4.24
CA THR A 159 -11.90 2.57 -2.82
C THR A 159 -11.03 1.45 -2.26
N HIS A 160 -10.02 1.83 -1.48
CA HIS A 160 -9.13 0.90 -0.78
C HIS A 160 -9.08 1.24 0.70
N ALA A 161 -9.42 0.29 1.57
CA ALA A 161 -9.20 0.44 3.00
C ALA A 161 -7.80 -0.08 3.39
N TRP A 162 -7.21 0.47 4.45
CA TRP A 162 -5.84 0.08 4.86
C TRP A 162 -5.65 -1.41 5.19
N ALA A 163 -6.74 -2.11 5.51
CA ALA A 163 -6.74 -3.56 5.79
C ALA A 163 -6.73 -4.43 4.52
N ASP A 164 -7.18 -3.88 3.38
CA ASP A 164 -7.49 -4.63 2.18
C ASP A 164 -6.23 -5.18 1.50
N ASP A 165 -6.43 -6.18 0.64
CA ASP A 165 -5.38 -6.70 -0.23
C ASP A 165 -4.90 -5.61 -1.21
N ALA A 166 -3.59 -5.54 -1.45
CA ALA A 166 -3.03 -4.49 -2.30
C ALA A 166 -3.26 -4.74 -3.80
N GLY A 167 -3.56 -5.96 -4.24
CA GLY A 167 -3.70 -6.32 -5.66
C GLY A 167 -4.70 -5.43 -6.42
N PRO A 168 -5.95 -5.29 -5.95
CA PRO A 168 -6.94 -4.39 -6.55
C PRO A 168 -6.50 -2.92 -6.56
N ALA A 169 -5.85 -2.46 -5.48
CA ALA A 169 -5.31 -1.10 -5.39
C ALA A 169 -4.20 -0.84 -6.41
N ILE A 170 -3.27 -1.78 -6.57
CA ILE A 170 -2.19 -1.69 -7.56
C ILE A 170 -2.77 -1.59 -8.97
N ALA A 171 -3.80 -2.39 -9.29
CA ALA A 171 -4.45 -2.34 -10.59
C ALA A 171 -5.12 -0.97 -10.84
N ALA A 172 -5.88 -0.47 -9.88
CA ALA A 172 -6.56 0.82 -9.99
C ALA A 172 -5.58 2.01 -10.06
N LEU A 173 -4.49 1.98 -9.28
CA LEU A 173 -3.43 2.99 -9.35
C LEU A 173 -2.66 2.90 -10.67
N THR A 174 -2.41 1.70 -11.20
CA THR A 174 -1.79 1.52 -12.51
C THR A 174 -2.61 2.16 -13.62
N GLU A 175 -3.93 2.07 -13.56
CA GLU A 175 -4.84 2.75 -14.48
C GLU A 175 -4.80 4.28 -14.29
N LEU A 176 -4.84 4.76 -13.04
CA LEU A 176 -4.79 6.18 -12.71
C LEU A 176 -3.51 6.87 -13.17
N PHE A 177 -2.34 6.26 -12.92
CA PHE A 177 -1.04 6.78 -13.32
C PHE A 177 -0.69 6.47 -14.79
N GLY A 178 -1.47 5.61 -15.46
CA GLY A 178 -1.21 5.21 -16.85
C GLY A 178 0.03 4.35 -17.05
N GLN A 179 0.67 3.87 -15.97
CA GLN A 179 1.86 3.05 -16.01
C GLN A 179 1.92 2.07 -14.82
N ALA A 180 2.57 0.93 -15.04
CA ALA A 180 2.82 -0.05 -13.98
C ALA A 180 3.85 0.51 -12.97
N PRO A 181 3.72 0.19 -11.67
CA PRO A 181 4.70 0.60 -10.68
C PRO A 181 6.03 -0.12 -10.90
N THR A 182 7.10 0.52 -10.44
CA THR A 182 8.35 -0.20 -10.15
C THR A 182 8.21 -0.90 -8.81
N GLU A 183 8.55 -2.18 -8.75
CA GLU A 183 8.56 -2.95 -7.50
C GLU A 183 9.90 -2.77 -6.77
N ASP A 184 9.82 -2.52 -5.47
CA ASP A 184 10.94 -2.47 -4.54
C ASP A 184 10.57 -3.26 -3.27
N PHE A 185 11.55 -3.50 -2.41
CA PHE A 185 11.35 -4.31 -1.21
C PHE A 185 12.08 -3.73 -0.01
N GLN A 186 11.32 -3.45 1.05
CA GLN A 186 11.86 -3.14 2.36
C GLN A 186 11.96 -4.42 3.19
N ASN A 187 13.19 -4.78 3.54
CA ASN A 187 13.43 -5.83 4.52
C ASN A 187 12.86 -5.42 5.88
N GLY A 188 12.10 -6.32 6.48
CA GLY A 188 11.72 -6.21 7.88
C GLY A 188 12.88 -6.59 8.81
N ASP A 189 12.76 -6.20 10.07
CA ASP A 189 13.68 -6.58 11.13
C ASP A 189 12.93 -6.98 12.40
N ALA A 190 13.61 -7.00 13.55
CA ALA A 190 12.98 -7.39 14.81
C ALA A 190 11.88 -6.40 15.28
N GLU A 191 11.89 -5.17 14.76
CA GLU A 191 11.02 -4.07 15.18
C GLU A 191 10.07 -3.63 14.06
N ASN A 192 10.40 -3.93 12.79
CA ASN A 192 9.68 -3.46 11.61
C ASN A 192 9.24 -4.62 10.71
N TYR A 193 8.02 -4.52 10.18
CA TYR A 193 7.54 -5.46 9.17
C TYR A 193 8.30 -5.30 7.84
N ALA A 194 8.37 -6.37 7.07
CA ALA A 194 8.82 -6.32 5.68
C ALA A 194 7.68 -5.82 4.78
N TYR A 195 8.00 -5.08 3.73
CA TYR A 195 7.03 -4.56 2.77
C TYR A 195 7.50 -4.75 1.34
N SER A 196 6.58 -5.20 0.48
CA SER A 196 6.68 -4.93 -0.95
C SER A 196 6.24 -3.49 -1.19
N ILE A 197 7.01 -2.76 -1.99
CA ILE A 197 6.77 -1.34 -2.28
C ILE A 197 6.49 -1.21 -3.77
N TYR A 198 5.37 -0.57 -4.10
CA TYR A 198 4.96 -0.28 -5.46
C TYR A 198 5.12 1.22 -5.69
N VAL A 199 6.02 1.59 -6.60
CA VAL A 199 6.48 2.97 -6.80
C VAL A 199 6.00 3.51 -8.13
N TRP A 200 5.25 4.61 -8.06
CA TRP A 200 4.98 5.55 -9.16
C TRP A 200 5.73 6.87 -8.88
N GLU A 201 5.80 7.76 -9.86
CA GLU A 201 6.42 9.07 -9.65
C GLU A 201 5.64 9.87 -8.59
N GLY A 202 6.33 10.29 -7.52
CA GLY A 202 5.74 10.97 -6.38
C GLY A 202 4.74 10.18 -5.54
N PHE A 203 4.53 8.88 -5.79
CA PHE A 203 3.56 8.05 -5.04
C PHE A 203 4.09 6.64 -4.75
N ARG A 204 3.88 6.16 -3.53
CA ARG A 204 4.26 4.80 -3.12
C ARG A 204 3.12 4.14 -2.35
N LEU A 205 2.81 2.91 -2.73
CA LEU A 205 1.98 2.00 -1.95
C LEU A 205 2.88 0.94 -1.31
N TYR A 206 2.72 0.75 0.00
CA TYR A 206 3.41 -0.27 0.77
C TYR A 206 2.43 -1.39 1.09
N ASP A 207 2.80 -2.63 0.81
CA ASP A 207 2.04 -3.82 1.17
C ASP A 207 2.89 -4.77 2.02
N VAL A 208 2.35 -5.17 3.17
CA VAL A 208 3.07 -6.00 4.11
C VAL A 208 3.40 -7.35 3.49
N PHE A 209 4.68 -7.69 3.53
CA PHE A 209 5.15 -8.99 3.06
C PHE A 209 5.00 -10.03 4.17
N LEU A 210 4.06 -10.95 3.99
CA LEU A 210 3.77 -12.05 4.92
C LEU A 210 4.12 -13.39 4.26
N ASN A 211 4.96 -14.20 4.91
CA ASN A 211 5.21 -15.59 4.52
C ASN A 211 4.32 -16.57 5.31
N GLU A 212 4.36 -17.86 4.98
CA GLU A 212 3.51 -18.91 5.60
C GLU A 212 3.64 -19.01 7.14
N SER A 213 4.71 -18.48 7.73
CA SER A 213 4.92 -18.46 9.19
C SER A 213 4.57 -17.12 9.83
N ASN A 214 4.15 -16.12 9.07
CA ASN A 214 3.77 -14.81 9.58
C ASN A 214 2.38 -14.85 10.24
N ARG A 215 2.14 -13.86 11.11
CA ARG A 215 0.81 -13.53 11.62
C ARG A 215 -0.13 -13.20 10.44
N PRO A 216 -1.45 -13.45 10.59
CA PRO A 216 -2.40 -13.05 9.58
C PRO A 216 -2.36 -11.53 9.38
N ARG A 217 -2.68 -11.08 8.15
CA ARG A 217 -2.76 -9.66 7.78
C ARG A 217 -3.60 -8.84 8.76
N SER A 218 -4.68 -9.44 9.29
CA SER A 218 -5.57 -8.84 10.28
C SER A 218 -4.92 -8.52 11.63
N GLU A 219 -3.75 -9.05 11.93
CA GLU A 219 -2.97 -8.74 13.14
C GLU A 219 -1.90 -7.66 12.90
N VAL A 220 -1.69 -7.24 11.65
CA VAL A 220 -0.72 -6.19 11.30
C VAL A 220 -1.40 -4.82 11.42
N PRO A 221 -0.84 -3.86 12.19
CA PRO A 221 -1.44 -2.53 12.34
C PRO A 221 -1.53 -1.74 11.02
N ALA A 222 -0.50 -1.82 10.18
CA ALA A 222 -0.44 -1.17 8.86
C ALA A 222 -0.13 -2.19 7.76
N PRO A 223 -1.10 -3.02 7.34
CA PRO A 223 -0.85 -4.01 6.32
C PRO A 223 -0.75 -3.39 4.92
N THR A 224 -1.50 -2.33 4.63
CA THR A 224 -1.14 -1.37 3.58
C THR A 224 -1.04 0.03 4.14
N TYR A 225 -0.21 0.85 3.51
CA TYR A 225 -0.10 2.28 3.79
C TYR A 225 0.52 3.01 2.58
N VAL A 226 0.43 4.34 2.55
CA VAL A 226 0.89 5.14 1.39
C VAL A 226 1.80 6.29 1.80
N SER A 227 2.67 6.69 0.88
CA SER A 227 3.37 7.97 0.94
C SER A 227 3.33 8.65 -0.41
N PHE A 228 3.21 9.97 -0.43
CA PHE A 228 3.24 10.76 -1.64
C PHE A 228 3.93 12.10 -1.40
N ASP A 229 4.40 12.73 -2.46
CA ASP A 229 5.14 13.98 -2.38
C ASP A 229 4.94 14.86 -3.62
N SER A 230 5.57 16.04 -3.61
CA SER A 230 5.44 17.06 -4.65
C SER A 230 5.81 16.63 -6.07
N ASP A 231 6.42 15.46 -6.26
CA ASP A 231 6.70 14.93 -7.61
C ASP A 231 5.49 14.21 -8.22
N ILE A 232 4.35 14.11 -7.53
CA ILE A 232 3.18 13.40 -8.02
C ILE A 232 2.45 14.19 -9.12
N ASP A 233 2.15 13.51 -10.24
CA ASP A 233 1.46 14.13 -11.38
C ASP A 233 -0.08 14.05 -11.30
N VAL A 234 -0.62 13.30 -10.34
CA VAL A 234 -2.05 13.11 -10.15
C VAL A 234 -2.54 14.06 -9.05
N PRO A 235 -3.67 14.76 -9.23
CA PRO A 235 -4.27 15.57 -8.17
C PRO A 235 -4.55 14.74 -6.91
N VAL A 236 -4.06 15.20 -5.76
CA VAL A 236 -4.32 14.58 -4.46
C VAL A 236 -5.11 15.51 -3.56
N THR A 237 -6.17 14.99 -2.95
CA THR A 237 -6.88 15.64 -1.84
C THR A 237 -6.49 14.95 -0.54
N ASP A 238 -5.79 15.67 0.32
CA ASP A 238 -5.39 15.23 1.66
C ASP A 238 -6.50 15.49 2.70
N ASP A 239 -6.68 14.56 3.65
CA ASP A 239 -7.70 14.63 4.71
C ASP A 239 -7.59 15.86 5.61
N PHE A 240 -6.38 16.40 5.76
CA PHE A 240 -6.08 17.55 6.61
C PHE A 240 -5.91 18.84 5.81
N GLY A 241 -6.15 18.82 4.49
CA GLY A 241 -6.03 19.97 3.61
C GLY A 241 -4.58 20.36 3.31
N VAL A 242 -3.64 19.43 3.46
CA VAL A 242 -2.23 19.66 3.11
C VAL A 242 -2.08 19.66 1.58
N GLU A 243 -1.62 20.77 1.02
CA GLU A 243 -1.23 20.86 -0.39
C GLU A 243 0.28 20.67 -0.54
N LEU A 244 0.71 20.14 -1.69
CA LEU A 244 2.08 19.66 -1.90
C LEU A 244 3.10 20.76 -2.26
N ASP A 245 2.66 22.00 -2.36
CA ASP A 245 3.44 23.21 -2.58
C ASP A 245 3.47 24.14 -1.35
N MET A 246 2.81 23.76 -0.24
CA MET A 246 2.79 24.54 0.99
C MET A 246 4.18 24.66 1.62
N SER A 247 4.46 25.85 2.14
CA SER A 247 5.59 26.09 3.05
C SER A 247 5.35 25.46 4.43
N ALA A 248 6.42 25.32 5.21
CA ALA A 248 6.31 24.80 6.57
C ALA A 248 5.40 25.66 7.47
N ASP A 249 5.36 26.99 7.26
CA ASP A 249 4.50 27.89 8.04
C ASP A 249 3.03 27.71 7.65
N GLU A 250 2.73 27.44 6.39
CA GLU A 250 1.37 27.13 5.91
C GLU A 250 0.89 25.78 6.46
N VAL A 251 1.72 24.74 6.40
CA VAL A 251 1.39 23.43 7.01
C VAL A 251 1.20 23.57 8.53
N ALA A 252 2.02 24.37 9.21
CA ALA A 252 1.86 24.63 10.64
C ALA A 252 0.52 25.34 10.95
N ALA A 253 0.04 26.19 10.05
CA ALA A 253 -1.22 26.92 10.21
C ALA A 253 -2.47 26.01 10.08
N LEU A 254 -2.34 24.83 9.46
CA LEU A 254 -3.43 23.84 9.37
C LEU A 254 -3.79 23.17 10.72
N GLY A 255 -2.99 23.40 11.76
CA GLY A 255 -3.25 22.89 13.11
C GLY A 255 -2.87 21.41 13.30
N PRO A 256 -1.63 20.99 13.00
CA PRO A 256 -1.16 19.65 13.36
C PRO A 256 -1.14 19.45 14.88
N ASP A 257 -1.28 18.19 15.32
CA ASP A 257 -1.18 17.82 16.73
C ASP A 257 0.21 18.10 17.31
N SER A 258 1.24 17.95 16.47
CA SER A 258 2.61 18.31 16.80
C SER A 258 3.39 18.72 15.55
N GLY A 259 4.37 19.62 15.73
CA GLY A 259 5.18 20.11 14.62
C GLY A 259 6.49 20.70 15.09
N GLN A 260 7.61 20.32 14.49
CA GLN A 260 8.91 20.94 14.72
C GLN A 260 9.85 20.76 13.52
N GLY A 261 10.53 21.85 13.13
CA GLY A 261 11.60 21.80 12.13
C GLY A 261 11.17 21.28 10.76
N GLY A 262 9.94 21.57 10.33
CA GLY A 262 9.38 21.11 9.06
C GLY A 262 8.74 19.72 9.11
N ALA A 263 8.76 19.02 10.25
CA ALA A 263 8.06 17.75 10.43
C ALA A 263 6.79 17.96 11.27
N PHE A 264 5.65 17.50 10.77
CA PHE A 264 4.32 17.68 11.36
C PHE A 264 3.59 16.34 11.46
N VAL A 265 2.71 16.22 12.45
CA VAL A 265 1.86 15.05 12.67
C VAL A 265 0.42 15.50 12.87
N PHE A 266 -0.49 14.90 12.10
CA PHE A 266 -1.92 15.14 12.14
C PHE A 266 -2.67 13.86 12.50
N GLY A 267 -3.78 13.95 13.24
CA GLY A 267 -4.64 12.82 13.56
C GLY A 267 -3.95 11.71 14.35
N SER A 268 -3.08 12.10 15.30
CA SER A 268 -2.33 11.19 16.18
C SER A 268 -3.23 10.31 17.04
N ASP A 269 -4.45 10.77 17.32
CA ASP A 269 -5.52 10.06 18.03
C ASP A 269 -6.12 8.89 17.25
N ARG A 270 -5.90 8.81 15.93
CA ARG A 270 -6.52 7.79 15.05
C ARG A 270 -5.87 6.42 15.14
N ASN A 271 -4.59 6.35 15.52
CA ASN A 271 -3.76 5.13 15.51
C ASN A 271 -4.12 4.14 16.63
N THR A 272 -5.34 3.59 16.57
CA THR A 272 -5.99 2.90 17.69
C THR A 272 -5.98 1.37 17.61
N PHE A 273 -5.27 0.81 16.63
CA PHE A 273 -5.26 -0.62 16.32
C PHE A 273 -5.09 -1.54 17.53
N TYR A 274 -4.17 -1.21 18.46
CA TYR A 274 -3.94 -2.06 19.64
C TYR A 274 -5.01 -1.91 20.74
N GLN A 275 -5.87 -0.89 20.66
CA GLN A 275 -6.97 -0.69 21.60
C GLN A 275 -8.29 -1.25 21.08
N ASP A 276 -8.59 -1.09 19.78
CA ASP A 276 -9.91 -1.44 19.21
C ASP A 276 -9.85 -2.20 17.87
N GLY A 277 -8.64 -2.50 17.36
CA GLY A 277 -8.44 -3.19 16.09
C GLY A 277 -8.68 -2.34 14.85
N GLN A 278 -9.00 -1.05 14.99
CA GLN A 278 -9.23 -0.14 13.88
C GLN A 278 -7.92 0.28 13.22
N ARG A 279 -7.94 0.39 11.89
CA ARG A 279 -6.83 0.90 11.09
C ARG A 279 -7.24 2.24 10.54
N ARG A 280 -7.11 3.27 11.39
CA ARG A 280 -7.31 4.66 11.00
C ARG A 280 -6.00 5.37 11.17
N PHE A 281 -5.49 5.99 10.11
CA PHE A 281 -4.17 6.60 10.14
C PHE A 281 -4.26 8.12 10.22
N GLY A 282 -3.34 8.67 10.98
CA GLY A 282 -2.97 10.07 10.90
C GLY A 282 -1.98 10.30 9.76
N ALA A 283 -1.77 11.56 9.40
CA ALA A 283 -0.78 11.94 8.40
C ALA A 283 0.51 12.43 9.06
N SER A 284 1.62 12.12 8.41
CA SER A 284 2.94 12.64 8.76
C SER A 284 3.42 13.46 7.61
N VAL A 285 3.68 14.74 7.85
CA VAL A 285 4.06 15.67 6.79
C VAL A 285 5.48 16.15 7.05
N THR A 286 6.31 16.13 6.02
CA THR A 286 7.67 16.66 6.07
C THR A 286 7.83 17.69 4.96
N VAL A 287 8.29 18.88 5.34
CA VAL A 287 8.60 19.98 4.42
C VAL A 287 10.11 20.20 4.41
N GLU A 288 10.74 19.87 3.28
CA GLU A 288 12.17 20.00 3.05
C GLU A 288 12.43 20.95 1.88
N GLY A 289 12.75 22.22 2.22
CA GLY A 289 12.85 23.26 1.20
C GLY A 289 11.49 23.52 0.55
N THR A 290 11.35 23.17 -0.72
CA THR A 290 10.08 23.25 -1.47
C THR A 290 9.39 21.89 -1.63
N ARG A 291 9.98 20.80 -1.14
CA ARG A 291 9.39 19.46 -1.23
C ARG A 291 8.50 19.22 -0.02
N VAL A 292 7.23 18.94 -0.27
CA VAL A 292 6.29 18.41 0.74
C VAL A 292 6.15 16.92 0.54
N SER A 293 6.24 16.14 1.62
CA SER A 293 6.02 14.69 1.61
C SER A 293 5.03 14.31 2.68
N VAL A 294 4.02 13.52 2.34
CA VAL A 294 2.96 13.07 3.23
C VAL A 294 2.98 11.55 3.32
N THR A 295 2.83 11.01 4.53
CA THR A 295 2.72 9.57 4.78
C THR A 295 1.56 9.27 5.71
N TYR A 296 0.63 8.44 5.24
CA TYR A 296 -0.44 7.85 6.05
C TYR A 296 0.01 6.48 6.47
N THR A 297 0.30 6.27 7.76
CA THR A 297 0.72 4.97 8.29
C THR A 297 0.42 4.86 9.78
N PHE A 298 0.46 3.65 10.32
CA PHE A 298 0.29 3.42 11.75
C PHE A 298 1.48 3.98 12.53
N ARG A 299 1.19 4.85 13.51
CA ARG A 299 2.16 5.30 14.51
C ARG A 299 1.67 4.95 15.89
N ALA A 300 2.40 4.09 16.59
CA ALA A 300 2.11 3.84 18.00
C ALA A 300 2.21 5.16 18.78
N GLY A 301 1.13 5.54 19.48
CA GLY A 301 1.11 6.71 20.35
C GLY A 301 2.27 6.65 21.35
N ARG A 302 3.00 7.76 21.51
CA ARG A 302 4.03 7.92 22.54
C ARG A 302 3.41 8.19 23.90
#